data_AF-A0A6A5EIK1-F1
#
_entry.id   AF-A0A6A5EIK1-F1
#
_cell.length_a   1.000
_cell.length_b   1.000
_cell.length_c   1.000
_cell.angle_alpha   90.00
_cell.angle_beta   90.00
_cell.angle_gamma   90.00
#
_symmetry.space_group_name_H-M   'P 1'
#
loop_
_entity.id
_entity.type
_entity.pdbx_description
1 polymer ?
#
loop_
_entity_poly.entity_id
_entity_poly.type
_entity_poly.pdbx_seq_one_letter_code
_entity_poly.pdbx_strand_id
1 'polypeptide(L)'
;MTTVNTGNPSIEGEGLKINAWTGSMPDKKGKYYMAVTMECLPVGTFYFYESSSFLFSLTEIDTEIKDPDLLMVPSICLGQPLEETPEGTVHSFLNEFM
;
A
#
# COMPACT_ATOMS: atom_id res chain seq x y z
N MET A 1 -13.13 -5.76 -12.09
CA MET A 1 -12.21 -6.80 -11.61
C MET A 1 -11.83 -7.66 -12.79
N THR A 2 -10.55 -7.88 -13.01
CA THR A 2 -10.03 -8.70 -14.12
C THR A 2 -9.03 -9.69 -13.57
N THR A 3 -9.16 -10.96 -13.94
CA THR A 3 -8.19 -12.00 -13.58
C THR A 3 -7.12 -12.09 -14.65
N VAL A 4 -5.86 -12.10 -14.26
CA VAL A 4 -4.69 -12.10 -15.15
C VAL A 4 -3.73 -13.21 -14.71
N ASN A 5 -3.18 -13.95 -15.66
CA ASN A 5 -2.04 -14.83 -15.40
C ASN A 5 -0.76 -14.03 -15.68
N THR A 6 0.10 -13.93 -14.68
CA THR A 6 1.41 -13.26 -14.75
C THR A 6 2.53 -14.30 -14.79
N GLY A 7 3.72 -13.91 -15.22
CA GLY A 7 4.87 -14.81 -15.39
C GLY A 7 5.02 -15.34 -16.82
N ASN A 8 6.07 -16.13 -17.06
CA ASN A 8 6.32 -16.71 -18.38
C ASN A 8 5.35 -17.86 -18.68
N PRO A 9 4.50 -17.77 -19.73
CA PRO A 9 3.55 -18.83 -20.06
C PRO A 9 4.23 -20.11 -20.58
N SER A 10 5.50 -20.05 -20.96
CA SER A 10 6.26 -21.20 -21.47
C SER A 10 6.94 -22.03 -20.38
N ILE A 11 6.96 -21.56 -19.12
CA ILE A 11 7.58 -22.27 -17.99
C ILE A 11 6.47 -22.72 -17.05
N GLU A 12 6.29 -24.03 -16.93
CA GLU A 12 5.31 -24.63 -16.04
C GLU A 12 5.64 -24.29 -14.57
N GLY A 13 4.65 -23.79 -13.83
CA GLY A 13 4.77 -23.47 -12.40
C GLY A 13 5.31 -22.07 -12.07
N GLU A 14 5.82 -21.30 -13.04
CA GLU A 14 6.26 -19.91 -12.81
C GLU A 14 5.08 -18.94 -12.67
N GLY A 15 3.96 -19.26 -13.34
CA GLY A 15 2.84 -18.35 -13.47
C GLY A 15 2.06 -18.13 -12.16
N LEU A 16 1.74 -16.86 -11.88
CA LEU A 16 0.86 -16.48 -10.76
C LEU A 16 -0.44 -15.90 -11.29
N LYS A 17 -1.55 -16.47 -10.85
CA LYS A 17 -2.90 -15.95 -11.14
C LYS A 17 -3.26 -14.86 -10.15
N ILE A 18 -3.56 -13.68 -10.66
CA ILE A 18 -3.91 -12.50 -9.88
C ILE A 18 -5.29 -11.97 -10.26
N ASN A 19 -5.93 -11.30 -9.31
CA ASN A 19 -7.09 -10.47 -9.56
C ASN A 19 -6.68 -9.01 -9.48
N ALA A 20 -7.15 -8.22 -10.43
CA ALA A 20 -6.87 -6.80 -10.52
C ALA A 20 -8.15 -5.97 -10.42
N TRP A 21 -8.08 -4.90 -9.64
CA TRP A 21 -9.12 -3.88 -9.53
C TRP A 21 -8.56 -2.53 -9.95
N THR A 22 -9.39 -1.75 -10.61
CA THR A 22 -9.11 -0.35 -10.90
C THR A 22 -10.24 0.49 -10.35
N GLY A 23 -9.93 1.72 -9.97
CA GLY A 23 -10.92 2.66 -9.47
C GLY A 23 -10.40 4.09 -9.45
N SER A 24 -11.29 5.03 -9.13
CA SER A 24 -10.95 6.43 -8.89
C SER A 24 -10.82 6.71 -7.40
N MET A 25 -9.96 7.64 -7.03
CA MET A 25 -9.82 8.21 -5.69
C MET A 25 -10.44 9.62 -5.70
N PRO A 26 -11.72 9.77 -5.35
CA PRO A 26 -12.49 10.99 -5.59
C PRO A 26 -11.87 12.21 -4.91
N ASP A 27 -11.42 12.06 -3.66
CA ASP A 27 -10.90 13.17 -2.85
C ASP A 27 -9.50 13.63 -3.28
N LYS A 28 -8.78 12.82 -4.06
CA LYS A 28 -7.39 13.06 -4.47
C LYS A 28 -7.24 13.23 -5.98
N LYS A 29 -8.34 13.34 -6.73
CA LYS A 29 -8.37 13.40 -8.21
C LYS A 29 -7.45 12.36 -8.87
N GLY A 30 -7.39 11.16 -8.30
CA GLY A 30 -6.48 10.10 -8.73
C GLY A 30 -7.20 8.84 -9.19
N LYS A 31 -6.44 7.87 -9.71
CA LYS A 31 -6.90 6.52 -10.01
C LYS A 31 -5.95 5.51 -9.37
N TYR A 32 -6.45 4.32 -9.09
CA TYR A 32 -5.63 3.21 -8.63
C TYR A 32 -5.79 1.99 -9.53
N TYR A 33 -4.75 1.18 -9.57
CA TYR A 33 -4.75 -0.20 -10.00
C TYR A 33 -4.20 -1.03 -8.84
N MET A 34 -4.89 -2.08 -8.44
CA MET A 34 -4.47 -2.94 -7.33
C MET A 34 -4.56 -4.39 -7.77
N ALA A 35 -3.51 -5.16 -7.52
CA ALA A 35 -3.41 -6.57 -7.84
C ALA A 35 -3.22 -7.39 -6.57
N VAL A 36 -3.97 -8.49 -6.45
CA VAL A 36 -3.83 -9.46 -5.35
C VAL A 36 -3.83 -10.89 -5.90
N THR A 37 -3.32 -11.84 -5.13
CA THR A 37 -3.39 -13.27 -5.45
C THR A 37 -4.84 -13.78 -5.39
N MET A 38 -5.07 -15.03 -5.80
CA MET A 38 -6.40 -15.64 -5.65
C MET A 38 -6.88 -15.75 -4.20
N GLU A 39 -5.97 -15.69 -3.22
CA GLU A 39 -6.24 -15.73 -1.78
C GLU A 39 -6.26 -14.33 -1.15
N CYS A 40 -6.34 -13.27 -1.97
CA CYS A 40 -6.38 -11.87 -1.53
C CYS A 40 -5.09 -11.34 -0.87
N LEU A 41 -3.94 -12.00 -1.06
CA LEU A 41 -2.66 -11.41 -0.66
C LEU A 41 -2.24 -10.33 -1.66
N PRO A 42 -1.85 -9.12 -1.22
CA PRO A 42 -1.52 -8.04 -2.13
C PRO A 42 -0.24 -8.33 -2.91
N VAL A 43 -0.26 -8.15 -4.23
CA VAL A 43 0.95 -8.29 -5.08
C VAL A 43 1.55 -6.91 -5.35
N GLY A 44 0.69 -5.92 -5.56
CA GLY A 44 1.13 -4.54 -5.74
C GLY A 44 -0.02 -3.60 -6.03
N THR A 45 0.26 -2.32 -5.86
CA THR A 45 -0.69 -1.23 -6.13
C THR A 45 0.01 -0.12 -6.89
N PHE A 46 -0.67 0.41 -7.90
CA PHE A 46 -0.24 1.57 -8.66
C PHE A 46 -1.23 2.70 -8.45
N TYR A 47 -0.76 3.84 -7.93
CA TYR A 47 -1.53 5.06 -7.84
C TYR A 47 -1.14 6.01 -8.97
N PHE A 48 -2.13 6.59 -9.61
CA PHE A 48 -1.97 7.58 -10.67
C PHE A 48 -2.63 8.89 -10.25
N TYR A 49 -1.86 9.96 -10.29
CA TYR A 49 -2.31 11.34 -10.07
C TYR A 49 -2.08 12.14 -11.36
N GLU A 50 -2.55 13.39 -11.39
CA GLU A 50 -2.49 14.23 -12.60
C GLU A 50 -1.07 14.40 -13.15
N SER A 51 -0.05 14.47 -12.28
CA SER A 51 1.34 14.73 -12.65
C SER A 51 2.33 13.65 -12.23
N SER A 52 1.90 12.63 -11.48
CA SER A 52 2.80 11.64 -10.88
C SER A 52 2.12 10.29 -10.72
N SER A 53 2.95 9.26 -10.50
CA SER A 53 2.47 7.91 -10.26
C SER A 53 3.38 7.19 -9.28
N PHE A 54 2.81 6.35 -8.42
CA PHE A 54 3.52 5.61 -7.38
C PHE A 54 3.22 4.13 -7.48
N LEU A 55 4.26 3.33 -7.70
CA LEU A 55 4.16 1.87 -7.72
C LEU A 55 4.68 1.30 -6.40
N PHE A 56 3.85 0.49 -5.76
CA PHE A 56 4.20 -0.33 -4.62
C PHE A 56 4.16 -1.79 -5.06
N SER A 57 5.29 -2.48 -4.96
CA SER A 57 5.39 -3.93 -5.17
C SER A 57 5.63 -4.59 -3.83
N LEU A 58 4.86 -5.63 -3.53
CA LEU A 58 4.87 -6.31 -2.25
C LEU A 58 5.29 -7.75 -2.48
N THR A 59 6.35 -8.16 -1.79
CA THR A 59 6.92 -9.51 -1.83
C THR A 59 7.14 -10.00 -0.41
N GLU A 60 7.26 -11.32 -0.22
CA GLU A 60 7.57 -11.92 1.09
C GLU A 60 6.60 -11.50 2.19
N ILE A 61 5.30 -11.56 1.89
CA ILE A 61 4.26 -11.15 2.82
C ILE A 61 4.08 -12.20 3.91
N ASP A 62 4.35 -11.79 5.15
CA ASP A 62 3.87 -12.47 6.33
C ASP A 62 2.46 -11.97 6.69
N THR A 63 1.54 -12.89 6.96
CA THR A 63 0.16 -12.54 7.34
C THR A 63 0.02 -12.17 8.82
N GLU A 64 1.09 -12.30 9.60
CA GLU A 64 1.12 -12.10 11.04
C GLU A 64 2.25 -11.16 11.45
N ILE A 65 2.03 -10.40 12.53
CA ILE A 65 3.08 -9.58 13.15
C ILE A 65 3.86 -10.48 14.12
N LYS A 66 5.09 -10.85 13.73
CA LYS A 66 5.96 -11.73 14.52
C LYS A 66 6.47 -11.08 15.81
N ASP A 67 6.72 -9.77 15.76
CA ASP A 67 7.21 -8.98 16.89
C ASP A 67 6.41 -7.66 17.00
N PRO A 68 5.39 -7.61 17.88
CA PRO A 68 4.58 -6.42 18.09
C PRO A 68 5.34 -5.22 18.66
N ASP A 69 6.49 -5.42 19.33
CA ASP A 69 7.27 -4.34 19.92
C ASP A 69 7.87 -3.43 18.84
N LEU A 70 8.02 -3.93 17.60
CA LEU A 70 8.43 -3.13 16.44
C LEU A 70 7.40 -2.07 16.02
N LEU A 71 6.16 -2.19 16.50
CA LEU A 71 5.13 -1.17 16.28
C LEU A 71 5.14 -0.09 17.38
N MET A 72 5.94 -0.26 18.43
CA MET A 72 6.06 0.75 19.48
C MET A 72 6.85 1.96 18.99
N VAL A 73 6.37 3.14 19.38
CA VAL A 73 7.09 4.40 19.13
C VAL A 73 8.43 4.36 19.87
N PRO A 74 9.57 4.57 19.19
CA PRO A 74 10.87 4.62 19.85
C PRO A 74 10.93 5.68 20.96
N SER A 75 11.66 5.40 22.03
CA SER A 75 11.76 6.33 23.18
C SER A 75 12.31 7.71 22.83
N ILE A 76 13.19 7.79 21.82
CA ILE A 76 13.72 9.06 21.30
C ILE A 76 12.62 9.96 20.72
N CYS A 77 11.51 9.40 20.25
CA CYS A 77 10.37 10.13 19.72
C CYS A 77 9.42 10.63 20.82
N LEU A 78 9.57 10.16 22.06
CA LEU A 78 8.67 10.56 23.15
C LEU A 78 8.85 12.03 23.52
N GLY A 79 7.75 12.77 23.53
CA GLY A 79 7.73 14.20 23.87
C GLY A 79 8.40 15.10 22.82
N GLN A 80 8.75 14.57 21.65
CA GLN A 80 9.23 15.41 20.55
C GLN A 80 8.09 16.30 20.04
N PRO A 81 8.37 17.57 19.73
CA PRO A 81 7.37 18.45 19.14
C PRO A 81 6.95 17.89 17.77
N LEU A 82 5.65 17.88 17.51
CA LEU A 82 5.12 17.60 16.18
C LEU A 82 5.26 18.85 15.31
N GLU A 83 5.44 18.67 14.02
CA GLU A 83 5.40 19.79 13.08
C GLU A 83 3.99 20.37 13.04
N GLU A 84 3.92 21.70 13.14
CA GLU A 84 2.69 22.46 12.99
C GLU A 84 2.28 22.51 11.52
N THR A 85 0.99 22.30 11.26
CA THR A 85 0.40 22.47 9.94
C THR A 85 0.23 23.97 9.63
N PRO A 86 0.08 24.35 8.35
CA PRO A 86 -0.26 25.73 7.98
C PRO A 86 -1.56 26.24 8.62
N GLU A 87 -2.45 25.33 9.02
CA GLU A 87 -3.73 25.63 9.67
C GLU A 87 -3.63 25.74 11.21
N GLY A 88 -2.44 25.61 11.79
CA GLY A 88 -2.22 25.68 13.24
C GLY A 88 -2.66 24.42 14.00
N THR A 89 -2.78 23.29 13.28
CA THR A 89 -2.94 21.95 13.87
C THR A 89 -1.58 21.24 13.90
N VAL A 90 -1.51 20.00 14.37
CA VAL A 90 -0.28 19.20 14.38
C VAL A 90 -0.37 18.02 13.42
N HIS A 91 0.72 17.71 12.71
CA HIS A 91 0.82 16.48 11.94
C HIS A 91 0.85 15.27 12.90
N SER A 92 -0.27 14.58 13.04
CA SER A 92 -0.38 13.33 13.79
C SER A 92 -0.46 12.16 12.82
N PHE A 93 0.41 11.16 12.99
CA PHE A 93 0.38 9.93 12.20
C PHE A 93 -1.02 9.29 12.18
N LEU A 94 -1.74 9.30 13.30
CA LEU A 94 -3.07 8.70 13.40
C LEU A 94 -4.17 9.48 12.66
N ASN A 95 -3.96 10.78 12.40
CA ASN A 95 -4.91 11.60 11.62
C ASN A 95 -4.85 11.31 10.12
N GLU A 96 -3.78 10.68 9.63
CA GLU A 96 -3.65 10.31 8.21
C GLU A 96 -4.40 9.01 7.86
N PHE A 97 -4.82 8.23 8.86
CA PHE A 97 -5.51 6.94 8.68
C PHE A 97 -6.96 6.89 9.19
N MET A 98 -7.47 7.97 9.79
CA MET A 98 -8.86 8.11 10.25
C MET A 98 -9.64 9.07 9.35
#